data_AF-A0A6N1DTY9-F1
#
_entry.id   AF-A0A6N1DTY9-F1
#
_cell.length_a   1.000
_cell.length_b   1.000
_cell.length_c   1.000
_cell.angle_alpha   90.00
_cell.angle_beta   90.00
_cell.angle_gamma   90.00
#
_symmetry.space_group_name_H-M   'P 1'
#
loop_
_entity.id
_entity.type
_entity.pdbx_description
1 polymer ?
#
loop_
_entity_poly.entity_id
_entity_poly.type
_entity_poly.pdbx_seq_one_letter_code
_entity_poly.pdbx_strand_id
1 'polypeptide(L)'
;MSAAGAGDHPVEPIRFYTEEELDAIEETDPDRAYRIARTQALAARGGVERNPEQHPLPEPQQVREALDDVRQILMQDGGDIELVAVEGREVRVRMKGACTGCPNAPLDLKNVVERVLFNAVPGIAKISNTF
;
A
#
# COMPACT_ATOMS: atom_id res chain seq x y z
N MET A 1 6.11 13.68 34.00
CA MET A 1 7.12 12.64 33.74
C MET A 1 6.35 11.43 33.23
N SER A 2 6.26 11.23 31.90
CA SER A 2 7.10 10.29 31.11
C SER A 2 7.11 8.87 31.70
N ALA A 3 6.83 7.77 30.99
CA ALA A 3 6.91 7.48 29.56
C ALA A 3 5.99 6.31 29.14
N ALA A 4 6.04 6.05 27.82
CA ALA A 4 5.33 5.09 26.99
C ALA A 4 5.34 3.62 27.44
N GLY A 5 4.34 2.89 26.92
CA GLY A 5 4.33 1.44 26.79
C GLY A 5 3.28 1.05 25.76
N ALA A 6 3.70 0.86 24.51
CA ALA A 6 2.87 0.28 23.47
C ALA A 6 2.48 -1.14 23.92
N GLY A 7 1.18 -1.39 24.06
CA GLY A 7 0.65 -2.70 24.39
C GLY A 7 0.89 -3.65 23.22
N ASP A 8 1.91 -4.48 23.38
CA ASP A 8 2.17 -5.71 22.64
C ASP A 8 0.94 -6.61 22.78
N HIS A 9 0.02 -6.53 21.83
CA HIS A 9 -1.05 -7.52 21.69
C HIS A 9 -0.44 -8.68 20.90
N PRO A 10 -0.28 -9.88 21.51
CA PRO A 10 0.16 -11.05 20.76
C PRO A 10 -0.90 -11.36 19.72
N VAL A 11 -0.59 -11.08 18.45
CA VAL A 11 -1.39 -11.53 17.31
C VAL A 11 -1.26 -13.04 17.26
N GLU A 12 -2.27 -13.76 17.75
CA GLU A 12 -2.35 -15.21 17.53
C GLU A 12 -2.25 -15.48 16.02
N PRO A 13 -1.49 -16.52 15.60
CA PRO A 13 -1.34 -16.83 14.19
C PRO A 13 -2.74 -17.06 13.59
N ILE A 14 -3.05 -16.31 12.52
CA ILE A 14 -4.34 -16.37 11.84
C ILE A 14 -4.57 -17.80 11.37
N ARG A 15 -5.39 -18.56 12.11
CA ARG A 15 -5.85 -19.88 11.70
C ARG A 15 -6.91 -19.69 10.62
N PHE A 16 -6.59 -20.18 9.42
CA PHE A 16 -7.59 -20.37 8.39
C PHE A 16 -8.44 -21.58 8.78
N TYR A 17 -9.76 -21.38 8.77
CA TYR A 17 -10.83 -22.33 9.04
C TYR A 17 -11.38 -22.75 7.69
N THR A 18 -11.59 -24.04 7.49
CA THR A 18 -12.17 -24.58 6.25
C THR A 18 -13.66 -24.25 6.15
N GLU A 19 -14.26 -24.39 4.96
CA GLU A 19 -15.71 -24.20 4.75
C GLU A 19 -16.54 -25.05 5.73
N GLU A 20 -16.15 -26.30 5.96
CA GLU A 20 -16.83 -27.20 6.91
C GLU A 20 -16.72 -26.72 8.37
N GLU A 21 -15.58 -26.13 8.77
CA GLU A 21 -15.41 -25.56 10.11
C GLU A 21 -16.21 -24.26 10.28
N LEU A 22 -16.37 -23.47 9.21
CA LEU A 22 -17.18 -22.25 9.19
C LEU A 22 -18.67 -22.55 9.32
N ASP A 23 -19.17 -23.54 8.60
CA ASP A 23 -20.59 -23.96 8.64
C ASP A 23 -20.99 -24.44 10.05
N ALA A 24 -20.12 -25.20 10.72
CA ALA A 24 -20.35 -25.66 12.09
C ALA A 24 -20.39 -24.50 13.11
N ILE A 25 -19.63 -23.42 12.86
CA ILE A 25 -19.66 -22.21 13.70
C ILE A 25 -20.92 -21.40 13.40
N GLU A 26 -21.38 -21.33 12.15
CA GLU A 26 -22.59 -20.60 11.76
C GLU A 26 -23.85 -21.17 12.42
N GLU A 27 -23.93 -22.50 12.55
CA GLU A 27 -25.04 -23.18 13.21
C GLU A 27 -25.16 -22.84 14.72
N THR A 28 -24.02 -22.57 15.37
CA THR A 28 -23.97 -22.36 16.83
C THR A 28 -23.86 -20.89 17.22
N ASP A 29 -23.21 -20.07 16.41
CA ASP A 29 -22.97 -18.64 16.64
C ASP A 29 -22.79 -17.91 15.29
N PRO A 30 -23.89 -17.43 14.67
CA PRO A 30 -23.84 -16.80 13.36
C PRO A 30 -23.01 -15.49 13.35
N ASP A 31 -22.98 -14.75 14.46
CA ASP A 31 -22.19 -13.51 14.58
C ASP A 31 -20.68 -13.78 14.66
N ARG A 32 -20.29 -14.92 15.26
CA ARG A 32 -18.90 -15.37 15.27
C ARG A 32 -18.46 -15.89 13.91
N ALA A 33 -19.30 -16.65 13.22
CA ALA A 33 -19.03 -17.12 11.86
C ALA A 33 -18.80 -15.93 10.90
N TYR A 34 -19.67 -14.92 10.94
CA TYR A 34 -19.53 -13.72 10.12
C TYR A 34 -18.22 -12.95 10.38
N ARG A 35 -17.83 -12.80 11.66
CA ARG A 35 -16.55 -12.16 12.01
C ARG A 35 -15.34 -12.94 11.51
N ILE A 36 -15.38 -14.27 11.62
CA ILE A 36 -14.30 -15.15 11.15
C ILE A 36 -14.21 -15.11 9.62
N ALA A 37 -15.33 -15.31 8.91
CA ALA A 37 -15.39 -15.25 7.45
C ALA A 37 -14.92 -13.90 6.91
N ARG A 38 -15.33 -12.78 7.53
CA ARG A 38 -14.84 -11.44 7.16
C ARG A 38 -13.34 -11.30 7.38
N THR A 39 -12.83 -11.77 8.52
CA THR A 39 -11.40 -11.67 8.86
C THR A 39 -10.57 -12.53 7.92
N GLN A 40 -11.02 -13.73 7.57
CA GLN A 40 -10.38 -14.62 6.61
C GLN A 40 -10.49 -14.12 5.18
N ALA A 41 -11.61 -13.52 4.79
CA ALA A 41 -11.76 -12.88 3.49
C ALA A 41 -10.85 -11.65 3.40
N LEU A 42 -10.66 -10.90 4.49
CA LEU A 42 -9.69 -9.79 4.57
C LEU A 42 -8.24 -10.30 4.58
N ALA A 43 -7.95 -11.40 5.26
CA ALA A 43 -6.62 -12.03 5.24
C ALA A 43 -6.32 -12.66 3.86
N ALA A 44 -7.30 -13.29 3.23
CA ALA A 44 -7.22 -13.87 1.89
C ALA A 44 -7.19 -12.81 0.78
N ARG A 45 -7.77 -11.63 1.02
CA ARG A 45 -7.67 -10.46 0.14
C ARG A 45 -6.50 -9.54 0.50
N GLY A 46 -5.75 -9.86 1.55
CA GLY A 46 -4.73 -9.00 2.13
C GLY A 46 -5.31 -7.65 2.57
N GLY A 47 -5.53 -7.46 3.87
CA GLY A 47 -5.09 -6.17 4.42
C GLY A 47 -3.64 -6.03 3.98
N VAL A 48 -3.32 -5.09 3.08
CA VAL A 48 -2.06 -5.08 2.33
C VAL A 48 -0.90 -4.87 3.29
N GLU A 49 -0.46 -5.94 3.94
CA GLU A 49 0.84 -6.03 4.54
C GLU A 49 1.80 -5.90 3.36
N ARG A 50 2.36 -4.70 3.22
CA ARG A 50 3.30 -4.40 2.13
C ARG A 50 4.56 -5.21 2.39
N ASN A 51 4.62 -6.40 1.80
CA ASN A 51 5.82 -7.22 1.77
C ASN A 51 6.46 -7.15 0.38
N PRO A 52 7.25 -6.10 0.06
CA PRO A 52 7.90 -5.96 -1.23
C PRO A 52 8.91 -7.09 -1.51
N GLU A 53 9.20 -7.95 -0.52
CA GLU A 53 10.08 -9.09 -0.69
C GLU A 53 9.39 -10.32 -1.30
N GLN A 54 8.07 -10.40 -1.16
CA GLN A 54 7.24 -11.46 -1.74
C GLN A 54 6.80 -11.16 -3.18
N HIS A 55 7.10 -9.96 -3.69
CA HIS A 55 6.75 -9.52 -5.04
C HIS A 55 7.98 -9.44 -5.96
N PRO A 56 7.81 -9.66 -7.28
CA PRO A 56 8.88 -9.48 -8.26
C PRO A 56 9.47 -8.07 -8.20
N LEU A 57 10.74 -7.94 -8.58
CA LEU A 57 11.37 -6.62 -8.67
C LEU A 57 10.58 -5.73 -9.65
N PRO A 58 10.39 -4.44 -9.33
CA PRO A 58 9.68 -3.50 -10.18
C PRO A 58 10.41 -3.33 -11.51
N GLU A 59 9.75 -3.72 -12.59
CA GLU A 59 10.29 -3.52 -13.94
C GLU A 59 10.14 -2.04 -14.35
N PRO A 60 11.16 -1.42 -14.95
CA PRO A 60 11.10 -0.01 -15.35
C PRO A 60 9.90 0.31 -16.26
N GLN A 61 9.46 -0.66 -17.05
CA GLN A 61 8.30 -0.51 -17.92
C GLN A 61 6.99 -0.40 -17.14
N GLN A 62 6.77 -1.27 -16.15
CA GLN A 62 5.58 -1.22 -15.28
C GLN A 62 5.55 0.06 -14.46
N VAL A 63 6.70 0.50 -13.97
CA VAL A 63 6.82 1.77 -13.24
C VAL A 63 6.47 2.95 -14.15
N ARG A 64 6.89 2.94 -15.42
CA ARG A 64 6.52 3.99 -16.39
C ARG A 64 5.02 4.05 -16.64
N GLU A 65 4.38 2.90 -16.86
CA GLU A 65 2.93 2.83 -17.07
C GLU A 65 2.16 3.36 -15.84
N ALA A 66 2.57 2.95 -14.63
CA ALA A 66 1.98 3.46 -13.41
C ALA A 66 2.21 4.97 -13.21
N LEU A 67 3.37 5.49 -13.64
CA LEU A 67 3.68 6.91 -13.57
C LEU A 67 2.87 7.74 -14.58
N ASP A 68 2.48 7.19 -15.72
CA ASP A 68 1.62 7.88 -16.69
C ASP A 68 0.22 8.13 -16.12
N ASP A 69 -0.34 7.18 -15.37
CA ASP A 69 -1.61 7.36 -14.65
C ASP A 69 -1.50 8.45 -13.59
N VAL A 70 -0.43 8.42 -12.79
CA VAL A 70 -0.13 9.44 -11.79
C VAL A 70 0.06 10.81 -12.46
N ARG A 71 0.72 10.85 -13.62
CA ARG A 71 0.94 12.08 -14.38
C ARG A 71 -0.36 12.72 -14.80
N GLN A 72 -1.36 11.95 -15.24
CA GLN A 72 -2.68 12.49 -15.59
C GLN A 72 -3.34 13.18 -14.39
N ILE A 73 -3.23 12.59 -13.19
CA ILE A 73 -3.74 13.19 -11.95
C ILE A 73 -2.97 14.47 -11.62
N LEU A 74 -1.64 14.42 -11.64
CA LEU A 74 -0.79 15.57 -11.31
C LEU A 74 -0.95 16.73 -12.30
N MET A 75 -1.15 16.47 -13.59
CA MET A 75 -1.36 17.51 -14.60
C MET A 75 -2.65 18.31 -14.35
N GLN A 76 -3.69 17.69 -13.79
CA GLN A 76 -4.91 18.40 -13.37
C GLN A 76 -4.63 19.40 -12.24
N ASP A 77 -3.71 19.05 -11.34
CA ASP A 77 -3.24 19.89 -10.24
C ASP A 77 -2.09 20.86 -10.64
N GLY A 78 -1.69 20.89 -11.91
CA GLY A 78 -0.59 21.74 -12.39
C GLY A 78 0.82 21.26 -11.99
N GLY A 79 0.95 19.96 -11.74
CA GLY A 79 2.20 19.25 -11.51
C GLY A 79 2.61 18.34 -12.67
N ASP A 80 3.80 17.76 -12.58
CA ASP A 80 4.30 16.73 -13.48
C ASP A 80 5.19 15.73 -12.71
N ILE A 81 5.39 14.53 -13.25
CA ILE A 81 6.26 13.51 -12.67
C ILE A 81 7.06 12.79 -13.76
N GLU A 82 8.34 12.55 -13.48
CA GLU A 82 9.25 11.83 -14.38
C GLU A 82 9.98 10.73 -13.62
N LEU A 83 10.15 9.57 -14.27
CA LEU A 83 11.01 8.51 -13.77
C LEU A 83 12.48 8.88 -13.97
N VAL A 84 13.28 8.85 -12.91
CA VAL A 84 14.73 9.09 -12.98
C VAL A 84 15.48 7.76 -13.08
N ALA A 85 15.21 6.85 -12.15
CA ALA A 85 15.87 5.55 -12.08
C ALA A 85 15.04 4.55 -11.25
N VAL A 86 15.22 3.26 -11.55
CA VAL A 86 14.72 2.15 -10.72
C VAL A 86 15.94 1.36 -10.26
N GLU A 87 16.17 1.29 -8.96
CA GLU A 87 17.29 0.58 -8.34
C GLU A 87 16.76 -0.52 -7.43
N GLY A 88 16.64 -1.73 -7.97
CA GLY A 88 16.10 -2.86 -7.23
C GLY A 88 14.65 -2.59 -6.81
N ARG A 89 14.44 -2.25 -5.53
CA ARG A 89 13.11 -1.95 -4.95
C ARG A 89 12.92 -0.46 -4.61
N GLU A 90 13.91 0.38 -4.92
CA GLU A 90 13.82 1.83 -4.75
C GLU A 90 13.56 2.51 -6.10
N VAL A 91 12.50 3.31 -6.17
CA VAL A 91 12.15 4.10 -7.37
C VAL A 91 12.48 5.56 -7.11
N ARG A 92 13.32 6.14 -7.97
CA ARG A 92 13.66 7.55 -7.95
C ARG A 92 12.83 8.28 -8.99
N VAL A 93 12.06 9.25 -8.54
CA VAL A 93 11.22 10.10 -9.39
C VAL A 93 11.63 11.55 -9.25
N ARG A 94 11.27 12.35 -10.24
CA ARG A 94 11.38 13.81 -10.21
C ARG A 94 9.99 14.39 -10.37
N MET A 95 9.50 15.02 -9.32
CA MET A 95 8.22 15.74 -9.38
C MET A 95 8.48 17.21 -9.76
N LYS A 96 7.72 17.75 -10.71
CA LYS A 96 7.79 19.15 -11.18
C LYS A 96 6.45 19.87 -10.94
N GLY A 97 6.47 21.21 -10.96
CA GLY A 97 5.26 22.06 -10.93
C GLY A 97 4.82 22.48 -9.52
N ALA A 98 3.51 22.69 -9.34
CA ALA A 98 2.92 23.22 -8.10
C ALA A 98 3.29 22.43 -6.83
N CYS A 99 3.69 21.15 -6.99
CA CYS A 99 4.14 20.25 -5.93
C CYS A 99 5.42 20.68 -5.19
N THR A 100 6.26 21.55 -5.76
CA THR A 100 7.56 21.91 -5.15
C THR A 100 7.46 23.10 -4.17
N GLY A 101 6.32 23.79 -4.09
CA GLY A 101 6.24 25.09 -3.40
C GLY A 101 5.02 25.34 -2.51
N CYS A 102 4.10 24.39 -2.35
CA CYS A 102 2.87 24.62 -1.61
C CYS A 102 3.04 24.20 -0.12
N PRO A 103 3.13 25.12 0.84
CA PRO A 103 3.41 24.80 2.26
C PRO A 103 2.29 24.03 2.97
N ASN A 104 1.10 23.93 2.35
CA ASN A 104 -0.08 23.25 2.91
C ASN A 104 -0.44 21.93 2.21
N ALA A 105 0.23 21.52 1.12
CA ALA A 105 -0.12 20.34 0.33
C ALA A 105 0.99 19.28 0.08
N PRO A 106 2.19 19.30 0.71
CA PRO A 106 3.24 18.34 0.35
C PRO A 106 2.98 16.93 0.87
N LEU A 107 2.17 16.80 1.93
CA LEU A 107 1.87 15.50 2.54
C LEU A 107 0.87 14.71 1.69
N ASP A 108 -0.23 15.32 1.23
CA ASP A 108 -1.28 14.60 0.52
C ASP A 108 -0.86 14.13 -0.88
N LEU A 109 -0.22 14.98 -1.69
CA LEU A 109 0.16 14.62 -3.06
C LEU A 109 1.24 13.54 -3.10
N LYS A 110 2.28 13.66 -2.27
CA LYS A 110 3.32 12.62 -2.17
C LYS A 110 2.71 11.29 -1.72
N ASN A 111 1.83 11.32 -0.73
CA ASN A 111 1.14 10.12 -0.25
C ASN A 111 0.26 9.49 -1.34
N VAL A 112 -0.43 10.30 -2.15
CA VAL A 112 -1.24 9.80 -3.29
C VAL A 112 -0.35 9.12 -4.32
N VAL A 113 0.74 9.77 -4.74
CA VAL A 113 1.71 9.20 -5.70
C VAL A 113 2.27 7.89 -5.20
N GLU A 114 2.73 7.87 -3.94
CA GLU A 114 3.25 6.67 -3.31
C GLU A 114 2.21 5.54 -3.29
N ARG A 115 0.97 5.85 -2.89
CA ARG A 115 -0.11 4.86 -2.78
C ARG A 115 -0.50 4.27 -4.13
N VAL A 116 -0.57 5.10 -5.18
CA VAL A 116 -0.83 4.63 -6.54
C VAL A 116 0.30 3.72 -7.03
N LEU A 117 1.56 4.12 -6.82
CA LEU A 117 2.72 3.32 -7.22
C LEU A 117 2.83 2.00 -6.45
N PHE A 118 2.59 2.00 -5.14
CA PHE A 118 2.60 0.76 -4.34
C PHE A 118 1.44 -0.18 -4.72
N ASN A 119 0.29 0.36 -5.12
CA ASN A 119 -0.84 -0.45 -5.59
C ASN A 119 -0.60 -1.01 -7.00
N ALA A 120 -0.03 -0.21 -7.90
CA ALA A 120 0.25 -0.63 -9.27
C ALA A 120 1.45 -1.58 -9.35
N VAL A 121 2.48 -1.35 -8.51
CA VAL A 121 3.73 -2.10 -8.49
C VAL A 121 4.09 -2.49 -7.04
N PRO A 122 3.56 -3.62 -6.55
CA PRO A 122 3.75 -4.05 -5.15
C PRO A 122 5.20 -4.47 -4.80
N GLY A 123 6.09 -4.58 -5.79
CA GLY A 123 7.54 -4.81 -5.60
C GLY A 123 8.34 -3.58 -5.16
N ILE A 124 7.74 -2.39 -5.17
CA ILE A 124 8.40 -1.17 -4.71
C ILE A 124 8.43 -1.16 -3.18
N ALA A 125 9.63 -1.03 -2.60
CA ALA A 125 9.82 -0.88 -1.16
C ALA A 125 9.87 0.61 -0.76
N LYS A 126 10.44 1.45 -1.62
CA LYS A 126 10.70 2.86 -1.30
C LYS A 126 10.61 3.74 -2.54
N ILE A 127 10.07 4.93 -2.38
CA ILE A 127 9.99 5.95 -3.42
C ILE A 127 10.73 7.18 -2.91
N SER A 128 11.62 7.73 -3.73
CA SER A 128 12.41 8.90 -3.39
C SER A 128 12.25 9.97 -4.46
N ASN A 129 11.95 11.20 -4.04
CA ASN A 129 11.89 12.35 -4.93
C ASN A 129 13.27 13.01 -5.01
N THR A 130 13.77 13.20 -6.23
CA THR A 130 15.06 13.85 -6.51
C THR A 130 14.75 15.24 -7.09
N PHE A 131 14.98 16.30 -6.30
CA PHE A 131 14.63 17.69 -6.63
C PHE A 131 15.65 18.33 -7.60
#